data_AF-A0A972HSP8-F1
#
_entry.id   AF-A0A972HSP8-F1
#
_cell.length_a   1.000
_cell.length_b   1.000
_cell.length_c   1.000
_cell.angle_alpha   90.00
_cell.angle_beta   90.00
_cell.angle_gamma   90.00
#
_symmetry.space_group_name_H-M   'P 1'
#
loop_
_entity.id
_entity.type
_entity.pdbx_description
1 polymer ?
#
loop_
_entity_poly.entity_id
_entity_poly.type
_entity_poly.pdbx_seq_one_letter_code
_entity_poly.pdbx_strand_id
1 'polypeptide(L)'
;MKHLKQIGVVIFILFLWVMGLFAQEGPAWLPMGDLYQAEKIWTFLEIPNTSIVLAGGRYGGEGMGIWKSTDGGQTWSLKLKKYYTKEGVRQLIFDDKKNIIFACISNISRDYKDLPWKSLWYSDDLGETWNYIYHPTNLGAQAGIHGMALIDNKLYVAFEENRTENGNDWWIYSAMLYRLDISDHDPDNWYWEFVMQYPDLNYIMRLTENNGKLYVFGKDYNRDAIRIFIHDVQMLNTSSVTLGTISKIASQVQSLENLQAKNEEMQSAPKHSKNVSPTNWR
;
A
#
# COMPACT_ATOMS: atom_id res chain seq x y z
N MET A 1 -63.50 27.55 36.24
CA MET A 1 -62.10 28.00 36.01
C MET A 1 -61.02 27.01 36.48
N LYS A 2 -61.17 26.28 37.61
CA LYS A 2 -60.16 25.28 38.05
C LYS A 2 -59.99 24.07 37.11
N HIS A 3 -61.08 23.55 36.54
CA HIS A 3 -61.01 22.39 35.64
C HIS A 3 -60.36 22.68 34.27
N LEU A 4 -60.52 23.90 33.72
CA LEU A 4 -59.82 24.30 32.48
C LEU A 4 -58.29 24.37 32.66
N LYS A 5 -57.81 24.76 33.84
CA LYS A 5 -56.38 24.77 34.15
C LYS A 5 -55.80 23.36 34.23
N GLN A 6 -56.55 22.39 34.77
CA GLN A 6 -56.11 20.99 34.84
C GLN A 6 -56.05 20.33 33.47
N ILE A 7 -57.02 20.60 32.58
CA ILE A 7 -57.02 20.08 31.20
C ILE A 7 -55.81 20.64 30.42
N GLY A 8 -55.51 21.94 30.57
CA GLY A 8 -54.34 22.55 29.94
C GLY A 8 -53.01 21.93 30.39
N VAL A 9 -52.87 21.61 31.68
CA VAL A 9 -51.68 20.94 32.23
C VAL A 9 -51.54 19.51 31.70
N VAL A 10 -52.64 18.76 31.60
CA VAL A 10 -52.63 17.39 31.07
C VAL A 10 -52.25 17.38 29.58
N ILE A 11 -52.80 18.30 28.78
CA ILE A 11 -52.44 18.44 27.36
C ILE A 11 -50.97 18.81 27.20
N PHE A 12 -50.45 19.73 28.03
CA PHE A 12 -49.04 20.12 27.99
C PHE A 12 -48.10 18.98 28.37
N ILE A 13 -48.45 18.17 29.37
CA ILE A 13 -47.66 16.98 29.75
C ILE A 13 -47.71 15.92 28.65
N LEU A 14 -48.87 15.67 28.05
CA LEU A 14 -49.00 14.79 26.87
C LEU A 14 -48.18 15.28 25.68
N PHE A 15 -48.14 16.60 25.45
CA PHE A 15 -47.35 17.20 24.38
C PHE A 15 -45.85 17.06 24.61
N LEU A 16 -45.38 17.22 25.86
CA LEU A 16 -43.99 16.96 26.25
C LEU A 16 -43.62 15.47 26.15
N TRP A 17 -44.55 14.56 26.45
CA TRP A 17 -44.35 13.12 26.34
C TRP A 17 -44.25 12.66 24.88
N VAL A 18 -45.08 13.22 24.00
CA VAL A 18 -45.03 12.98 22.54
C VAL A 18 -43.75 13.55 21.93
N MET A 19 -43.31 14.74 22.35
CA MET A 19 -42.02 15.30 21.93
C MET A 19 -40.83 14.42 22.34
N GLY A 20 -40.89 13.73 23.48
CA GLY A 20 -39.88 12.75 23.90
C GLY A 20 -39.85 11.48 23.03
N LEU A 21 -40.99 11.06 22.46
CA LEU A 21 -41.07 9.94 21.50
C LEU A 21 -40.52 10.30 20.11
N PHE A 22 -40.49 11.59 19.77
CA PHE A 22 -39.90 12.13 18.55
C PHE A 22 -38.59 12.87 18.79
N ALA A 23 -38.00 12.74 19.98
CA ALA A 23 -36.62 13.14 20.20
C ALA A 23 -35.77 12.18 19.38
N GLN A 24 -35.54 12.55 18.12
CA GLN A 24 -34.60 11.90 17.24
C GLN A 24 -33.26 12.02 17.97
N GLU A 25 -32.85 10.94 18.63
CA GLU A 25 -31.49 10.84 19.14
C GLU A 25 -30.60 11.18 17.95
N GLY A 26 -29.66 12.13 18.14
CA GLY A 26 -28.70 12.51 17.10
C GLY A 26 -28.07 11.26 16.48
N PRO A 27 -27.52 11.32 15.25
CA PRO A 27 -27.27 10.15 14.42
C PRO A 27 -26.74 8.98 15.24
N ALA A 28 -27.62 7.99 15.46
CA ALA A 28 -27.25 6.80 16.20
C ALA A 28 -26.18 6.09 15.35
N TRP A 29 -25.02 5.86 15.95
CA TRP A 29 -23.96 5.08 15.32
C TRP A 29 -24.41 3.63 15.25
N LEU A 30 -25.11 3.28 14.17
CA LEU A 30 -25.57 1.92 13.91
C LEU A 30 -24.43 1.13 13.24
N PRO A 31 -24.14 -0.11 13.70
CA PRO A 31 -23.24 -0.99 12.96
C PRO A 31 -23.87 -1.30 11.60
N MET A 32 -23.19 -0.91 10.52
CA MET A 32 -23.71 -1.08 9.15
C MET A 32 -23.22 -2.38 8.49
N GLY A 33 -22.08 -2.93 8.89
CA GLY A 33 -21.50 -4.16 8.33
C GLY A 33 -20.16 -4.52 8.95
N ASP A 34 -19.67 -5.73 8.64
CA ASP A 34 -18.43 -6.28 9.19
C ASP A 34 -17.46 -6.71 8.07
N LEU A 35 -16.19 -6.35 8.22
CA LEU A 35 -15.11 -6.90 7.39
C LEU A 35 -14.59 -8.17 8.04
N TYR A 36 -15.22 -9.30 7.72
CA TYR A 36 -14.81 -10.60 8.28
C TYR A 36 -13.32 -10.88 8.00
N GLN A 37 -12.60 -11.38 9.02
CA GLN A 37 -11.16 -11.66 9.01
C GLN A 37 -10.22 -10.46 8.81
N ALA A 38 -10.75 -9.23 8.77
CA ALA A 38 -9.92 -8.05 8.91
C ALA A 38 -9.44 -7.92 10.35
N GLU A 39 -8.15 -7.66 10.53
CA GLU A 39 -7.58 -7.38 11.86
C GLU A 39 -7.29 -5.89 12.03
N LYS A 40 -6.85 -5.24 10.95
CA LYS A 40 -6.55 -3.80 10.94
C LYS A 40 -6.79 -3.23 9.56
N ILE A 41 -7.49 -2.12 9.49
CA ILE A 41 -7.70 -1.35 8.25
C ILE A 41 -6.85 -0.08 8.32
N TRP A 42 -6.06 0.19 7.29
CA TRP A 42 -5.23 1.39 7.19
C TRP A 42 -5.78 2.41 6.20
N THR A 43 -6.51 1.94 5.19
CA THR A 43 -6.97 2.77 4.09
C THR A 43 -8.37 2.37 3.70
N PHE A 44 -9.15 3.37 3.28
CA PHE A 44 -10.39 3.18 2.56
C PHE A 44 -10.36 4.07 1.32
N LEU A 45 -11.16 3.71 0.32
CA LEU A 45 -11.29 4.44 -0.93
C LEU A 45 -12.75 4.34 -1.37
N GLU A 46 -13.38 5.49 -1.59
CA GLU A 46 -14.70 5.57 -2.19
C GLU A 46 -14.55 5.85 -3.69
N ILE A 47 -15.31 5.14 -4.51
CA ILE A 47 -15.34 5.40 -5.95
C ILE A 47 -16.42 6.45 -6.23
N PRO A 48 -16.06 7.64 -6.76
CA PRO A 48 -17.00 8.73 -6.97
C PRO A 48 -18.21 8.33 -7.82
N ASN A 49 -19.38 8.87 -7.49
CA ASN A 49 -20.64 8.62 -8.20
C ASN A 49 -21.09 7.14 -8.22
N THR A 50 -20.61 6.32 -7.28
CA THR A 50 -21.03 4.93 -7.09
C THR A 50 -21.27 4.64 -5.60
N SER A 51 -21.83 3.47 -5.30
CA SER A 51 -21.89 2.94 -3.93
C SER A 51 -20.69 2.04 -3.58
N ILE A 52 -19.64 2.07 -4.41
CA ILE A 52 -18.46 1.21 -4.24
C ILE A 52 -17.51 1.83 -3.21
N VAL A 53 -17.18 1.04 -2.20
CA VAL A 53 -16.17 1.36 -1.21
C VAL A 53 -15.18 0.22 -1.12
N LEU A 54 -13.90 0.55 -1.09
CA LEU A 54 -12.80 -0.38 -0.88
C LEU A 54 -12.15 -0.10 0.47
N ALA A 55 -11.73 -1.16 1.14
CA ALA A 55 -10.96 -1.10 2.37
C ALA A 55 -9.71 -1.96 2.23
N GLY A 56 -8.57 -1.42 2.63
CA GLY A 56 -7.26 -2.09 2.56
C GLY A 56 -6.66 -2.24 3.96
N GLY A 57 -6.13 -3.43 4.24
CA GLY A 57 -5.68 -3.75 5.59
C GLY A 57 -4.92 -5.06 5.73
N ARG A 58 -4.77 -5.47 6.99
CA ARG A 58 -4.24 -6.76 7.42
C ARG A 58 -5.37 -7.77 7.56
N TYR A 59 -5.16 -8.96 7.02
CA TYR A 59 -6.09 -10.09 6.97
C TYR A 59 -5.51 -11.25 7.78
N GLY A 60 -6.29 -11.78 8.73
CA GLY A 60 -5.99 -13.04 9.43
C GLY A 60 -4.66 -13.14 10.18
N GLY A 61 -4.15 -12.05 10.79
CA GLY A 61 -2.89 -12.08 11.56
C GLY A 61 -1.61 -11.93 10.73
N GLU A 62 -1.60 -12.62 9.59
CA GLU A 62 -0.40 -12.89 8.79
C GLU A 62 -0.67 -12.69 7.29
N GLY A 63 -1.45 -11.69 6.92
CA GLY A 63 -1.74 -11.47 5.51
C GLY A 63 -2.27 -10.09 5.24
N MET A 64 -2.44 -9.81 3.95
CA MET A 64 -3.05 -8.59 3.46
C MET A 64 -4.43 -8.87 2.86
N GLY A 65 -5.32 -7.89 2.99
CA GLY A 65 -6.67 -7.96 2.48
C GLY A 65 -7.10 -6.66 1.80
N ILE A 66 -7.81 -6.81 0.68
CA ILE A 66 -8.66 -5.75 0.13
C ILE A 66 -10.10 -6.25 0.13
N TRP A 67 -10.97 -5.53 0.82
CA TRP A 67 -12.40 -5.78 0.85
C TRP A 67 -13.12 -4.73 -0.01
N LYS A 68 -14.19 -5.15 -0.67
CA LYS A 68 -15.05 -4.30 -1.49
C LYS A 68 -16.49 -4.41 -1.03
N SER A 69 -17.15 -3.27 -0.94
CA SER A 69 -18.60 -3.13 -0.84
C SER A 69 -19.12 -2.50 -2.12
N THR A 70 -20.36 -2.85 -2.52
CA THR A 70 -21.09 -2.25 -3.64
C THR A 70 -22.40 -1.61 -3.20
N ASP A 71 -22.67 -1.57 -1.90
CA ASP A 71 -23.93 -1.13 -1.28
C ASP A 71 -23.71 -0.06 -0.21
N GLY A 72 -22.62 0.70 -0.32
CA GLY A 72 -22.30 1.80 0.60
C GLY A 72 -21.76 1.33 1.96
N GLY A 73 -21.16 0.14 2.01
CA GLY A 73 -20.53 -0.41 3.21
C GLY A 73 -21.42 -1.31 4.06
N GLN A 74 -22.62 -1.68 3.58
CA GLN A 74 -23.53 -2.58 4.30
C GLN A 74 -23.03 -4.03 4.25
N THR A 75 -22.59 -4.47 3.07
CA THR A 75 -21.97 -5.79 2.89
C THR A 75 -20.60 -5.68 2.23
N TRP A 76 -19.70 -6.58 2.61
CA TRP A 76 -18.30 -6.58 2.18
C TRP A 76 -17.89 -7.94 1.66
N SER A 77 -17.11 -7.95 0.57
CA SER A 77 -16.51 -9.13 -0.03
C SER A 77 -14.99 -8.98 -0.08
N LEU A 78 -14.26 -9.99 0.36
CA LEU A 78 -12.80 -10.04 0.25
C LEU A 78 -12.39 -10.30 -1.21
N LYS A 79 -11.69 -9.35 -1.84
CA LYS A 79 -11.32 -9.37 -3.27
C LYS A 79 -9.86 -9.72 -3.50
N LEU A 80 -8.96 -9.23 -2.65
CA LEU A 80 -7.56 -9.64 -2.65
C LEU A 80 -7.23 -10.23 -1.28
N LYS A 81 -6.63 -11.41 -1.26
CA LYS A 81 -6.03 -11.99 -0.05
C LYS A 81 -4.71 -12.67 -0.39
N LYS A 82 -3.73 -12.46 0.48
CA LYS A 82 -2.40 -13.04 0.37
C LYS A 82 -1.83 -13.21 1.78
N TYR A 83 -1.37 -14.42 2.12
CA TYR A 83 -0.90 -14.79 3.46
C TYR A 83 0.61 -14.63 3.53
N TYR A 84 1.12 -13.54 4.12
CA TYR A 84 2.54 -13.22 4.24
C TYR A 84 2.85 -12.38 5.50
N THR A 85 4.13 -12.24 5.82
CA THR A 85 4.59 -11.63 7.08
C THR A 85 4.00 -10.24 7.38
N LYS A 86 3.42 -10.12 8.58
CA LYS A 86 3.17 -8.96 9.47
C LYS A 86 2.58 -7.64 8.93
N GLU A 87 2.25 -7.51 7.65
CA GLU A 87 1.66 -6.28 7.09
C GLU A 87 0.51 -6.47 6.10
N GLY A 88 -0.07 -5.34 5.68
CA GLY A 88 -1.18 -5.29 4.76
C GLY A 88 -1.20 -4.04 3.87
N VAL A 89 -2.36 -3.80 3.26
CA VAL A 89 -2.52 -2.72 2.28
C VAL A 89 -2.50 -1.36 2.98
N ARG A 90 -1.54 -0.51 2.61
CA ARG A 90 -1.27 0.78 3.26
C ARG A 90 -2.06 1.94 2.68
N GLN A 91 -2.22 1.96 1.36
CA GLN A 91 -2.90 3.04 0.67
C GLN A 91 -3.60 2.51 -0.59
N LEU A 92 -4.78 3.07 -0.85
CA LEU A 92 -5.53 2.94 -2.09
C LEU A 92 -5.61 4.31 -2.77
N ILE A 93 -5.45 4.36 -4.10
CA ILE A 93 -5.63 5.58 -4.92
C ILE A 93 -6.44 5.23 -6.15
N PHE A 94 -7.38 6.09 -6.54
CA PHE A 94 -8.17 5.95 -7.76
C PHE A 94 -7.77 6.99 -8.80
N ASP A 95 -7.45 6.55 -10.01
CA ASP A 95 -7.43 7.36 -11.23
C ASP A 95 -8.83 7.31 -11.87
N ASP A 96 -9.62 8.36 -11.68
CA ASP A 96 -10.98 8.47 -12.21
C ASP A 96 -11.03 8.52 -13.73
N LYS A 97 -10.02 9.12 -14.37
CA LYS A 97 -9.93 9.26 -15.83
C LYS A 97 -9.67 7.93 -16.52
N LYS A 98 -8.91 7.04 -15.88
CA LYS A 98 -8.58 5.72 -16.44
C LYS A 98 -9.35 4.58 -15.83
N ASN A 99 -10.12 4.83 -14.78
CA ASN A 99 -10.81 3.81 -14.00
C ASN A 99 -9.84 2.77 -13.41
N ILE A 100 -8.69 3.24 -12.90
CA ILE A 100 -7.65 2.37 -12.34
C ILE A 100 -7.52 2.64 -10.84
N ILE A 101 -7.47 1.58 -10.06
CA ILE A 101 -7.19 1.65 -8.62
C ILE A 101 -5.80 1.08 -8.38
N PHE A 102 -4.96 1.82 -7.66
CA PHE A 102 -3.67 1.34 -7.18
C PHE A 102 -3.76 0.98 -5.70
N ALA A 103 -3.09 -0.10 -5.31
CA ALA A 103 -2.89 -0.51 -3.93
C ALA A 103 -1.40 -0.71 -3.66
N CYS A 104 -0.95 -0.22 -2.51
CA CYS A 104 0.43 -0.43 -2.07
C CYS A 104 0.51 -1.20 -0.77
N ILE A 105 1.59 -1.96 -0.63
CA ILE A 105 1.85 -2.86 0.49
C ILE A 105 3.19 -2.49 1.10
N SER A 106 3.27 -2.50 2.42
CA SER A 106 4.53 -2.34 3.15
C SER A 106 4.82 -3.59 4.01
N ASN A 107 5.97 -3.63 4.71
CA ASN A 107 6.29 -4.66 5.71
C ASN A 107 7.08 -4.12 6.91
N ILE A 108 6.52 -4.24 8.14
CA ILE A 108 7.09 -3.74 9.41
C ILE A 108 8.23 -4.65 9.85
N SER A 109 8.15 -5.95 9.57
CA SER A 109 9.27 -6.86 9.81
C SER A 109 10.42 -6.62 8.83
N ARG A 110 10.20 -5.84 7.77
CA ARG A 110 11.19 -5.56 6.72
C ARG A 110 11.77 -6.84 6.07
N ASP A 111 11.04 -7.95 6.22
CA ASP A 111 11.35 -9.26 5.69
C ASP A 111 10.34 -9.56 4.58
N TYR A 112 10.68 -9.13 3.36
CA TYR A 112 9.79 -9.19 2.19
C TYR A 112 9.97 -10.49 1.38
N LYS A 113 10.49 -11.57 1.98
CA LYS A 113 10.80 -12.83 1.29
C LYS A 113 9.64 -13.39 0.46
N ASP A 114 8.40 -13.15 0.89
CA ASP A 114 7.25 -13.80 0.28
C ASP A 114 6.61 -13.00 -0.87
N LEU A 115 7.05 -11.75 -1.10
CA LEU A 115 6.59 -10.90 -2.20
C LEU A 115 7.79 -10.27 -2.92
N PRO A 116 8.70 -11.09 -3.47
CA PRO A 116 9.89 -10.58 -4.12
C PRO A 116 9.47 -9.70 -5.30
N TRP A 117 9.86 -8.43 -5.26
CA TRP A 117 9.51 -7.38 -6.21
C TRP A 117 8.02 -6.97 -6.30
N LYS A 118 7.13 -7.46 -5.43
CA LYS A 118 5.65 -7.37 -5.60
C LYS A 118 4.94 -6.54 -4.52
N SER A 119 5.28 -5.26 -4.40
CA SER A 119 4.66 -4.35 -3.41
C SER A 119 3.61 -3.38 -3.97
N LEU A 120 3.49 -3.26 -5.30
CA LEU A 120 2.48 -2.44 -5.98
C LEU A 120 1.49 -3.31 -6.73
N TRP A 121 0.20 -2.99 -6.61
CA TRP A 121 -0.89 -3.67 -7.29
C TRP A 121 -1.81 -2.65 -7.95
N TYR A 122 -2.51 -3.07 -8.99
CA TYR A 122 -3.56 -2.28 -9.62
C TYR A 122 -4.77 -3.14 -10.00
N SER A 123 -5.91 -2.48 -10.17
CA SER A 123 -7.16 -3.04 -10.67
C SER A 123 -7.76 -2.08 -11.68
N ASP A 124 -8.22 -2.61 -12.82
CA ASP A 124 -8.89 -1.92 -13.92
C ASP A 124 -10.39 -2.28 -14.01
N ASP A 125 -10.89 -3.09 -13.05
CA ASP A 125 -12.26 -3.60 -12.98
C ASP A 125 -12.97 -3.20 -11.67
N LEU A 126 -12.66 -2.00 -11.16
CA LEU A 126 -13.23 -1.43 -9.93
C LEU A 126 -12.96 -2.30 -8.68
N GLY A 127 -11.80 -2.92 -8.60
CA GLY A 127 -11.34 -3.69 -7.44
C GLY A 127 -11.90 -5.10 -7.37
N GLU A 128 -12.44 -5.65 -8.46
CA GLU A 128 -12.88 -7.05 -8.53
C GLU A 128 -11.68 -8.00 -8.61
N THR A 129 -10.73 -7.70 -9.49
CA THR A 129 -9.47 -8.43 -9.66
C THR A 129 -8.27 -7.49 -9.55
N TRP A 130 -7.10 -8.05 -9.22
CA TRP A 130 -5.90 -7.29 -8.90
C TRP A 130 -4.67 -7.92 -9.55
N ASN A 131 -3.90 -7.08 -10.24
CA ASN A 131 -2.65 -7.41 -10.91
C ASN A 131 -1.48 -6.74 -10.17
N TYR A 132 -0.36 -7.43 -10.00
CA TYR A 132 0.84 -6.85 -9.39
C TYR A 132 1.73 -6.20 -10.45
N ILE A 133 2.48 -5.18 -10.03
CA ILE A 133 3.52 -4.52 -10.83
C ILE A 133 4.86 -4.78 -10.15
N TYR A 134 5.81 -5.32 -10.91
CA TYR A 134 7.18 -5.46 -10.43
C TYR A 134 7.81 -4.08 -10.22
N HIS A 135 8.34 -3.84 -9.03
CA HIS A 135 9.14 -2.65 -8.79
C HIS A 135 10.57 -2.80 -9.38
N PRO A 136 11.28 -1.68 -9.63
CA PRO A 136 12.62 -1.71 -10.19
C PRO A 136 13.59 -2.63 -9.43
N THR A 137 14.42 -3.36 -10.18
CA THR A 137 15.31 -4.40 -9.63
C THR A 137 16.45 -3.84 -8.77
N ASN A 138 16.81 -2.58 -8.97
CA ASN A 138 17.83 -1.89 -8.17
C ASN A 138 17.39 -1.61 -6.72
N LEU A 139 16.11 -1.77 -6.38
CA LEU A 139 15.60 -1.77 -5.01
C LEU A 139 15.85 -3.11 -4.28
N GLY A 140 16.43 -4.10 -4.96
CA GLY A 140 16.51 -5.47 -4.46
C GLY A 140 15.16 -6.19 -4.53
N ALA A 141 15.09 -7.43 -4.04
CA ALA A 141 13.82 -8.19 -4.02
C ALA A 141 12.85 -7.70 -2.95
N GLN A 142 13.33 -6.93 -1.98
CA GLN A 142 12.65 -6.67 -0.72
C GLN A 142 12.41 -5.18 -0.50
N ALA A 143 11.42 -4.61 -1.19
CA ALA A 143 11.05 -3.20 -1.06
C ALA A 143 9.54 -3.03 -0.88
N GLY A 144 9.16 -2.35 0.20
CA GLY A 144 7.77 -2.00 0.49
C GLY A 144 7.45 -0.56 0.17
N ILE A 145 6.16 -0.24 0.17
CA ILE A 145 5.63 1.07 -0.19
C ILE A 145 4.73 1.58 0.92
N HIS A 146 5.10 2.71 1.51
CA HIS A 146 4.34 3.37 2.58
C HIS A 146 3.40 4.46 2.08
N GLY A 147 3.69 5.05 0.92
CA GLY A 147 2.92 6.16 0.39
C GLY A 147 2.92 6.22 -1.13
N MET A 148 1.80 6.68 -1.67
CA MET A 148 1.61 6.97 -3.07
C MET A 148 0.95 8.34 -3.26
N ALA A 149 1.20 8.97 -4.40
CA ALA A 149 0.45 10.13 -4.89
C ALA A 149 0.33 10.06 -6.41
N LEU A 150 -0.88 10.23 -6.95
CA LEU A 150 -1.11 10.27 -8.38
C LEU A 150 -1.21 11.72 -8.85
N ILE A 151 -0.33 12.12 -9.78
CA ILE A 151 -0.23 13.49 -10.27
C ILE A 151 0.04 13.43 -11.77
N ASP A 152 -0.83 14.01 -12.59
CA ASP A 152 -0.66 14.13 -14.06
C ASP A 152 -0.23 12.83 -14.75
N ASN A 153 -1.00 11.75 -14.55
CA ASN A 153 -0.73 10.40 -15.07
C ASN A 153 0.60 9.78 -14.57
N LYS A 154 1.18 10.31 -13.49
CA LYS A 154 2.36 9.73 -12.86
C LYS A 154 2.04 9.35 -11.42
N LEU A 155 2.17 8.07 -11.13
CA LEU A 155 2.02 7.54 -9.78
C LEU A 155 3.38 7.64 -9.08
N TYR A 156 3.54 8.60 -8.18
CA TYR A 156 4.69 8.71 -7.29
C TYR A 156 4.59 7.65 -6.20
N VAL A 157 5.69 6.94 -5.95
CA VAL A 157 5.74 5.78 -5.07
C VAL A 157 6.93 5.92 -4.12
N ALA A 158 6.62 5.92 -2.83
CA ALA A 158 7.58 6.01 -1.74
C ALA A 158 8.02 4.62 -1.29
N PHE A 159 9.14 4.15 -1.83
CA PHE A 159 9.74 2.88 -1.45
C PHE A 159 10.58 3.01 -0.18
N GLU A 160 10.49 2.00 0.67
CA GLU A 160 11.48 1.72 1.71
C GLU A 160 12.42 0.65 1.18
N GLU A 161 13.68 1.02 0.95
CA GLU A 161 14.73 0.04 0.66
C GLU A 161 15.27 -0.53 1.99
N ASN A 162 15.35 -1.85 2.05
CA ASN A 162 16.09 -2.55 3.10
C ASN A 162 17.34 -3.19 2.50
N ARG A 163 18.51 -2.60 2.71
CA ARG A 163 19.79 -3.16 2.25
C ARG A 163 20.74 -3.41 3.41
N THR A 164 21.47 -4.52 3.34
CA THR A 164 22.66 -4.76 4.16
C THR A 164 23.85 -4.09 3.50
N GLU A 165 24.64 -3.33 4.25
CA GLU A 165 25.86 -2.73 3.74
C GLU A 165 27.01 -3.75 3.86
N ASN A 166 27.75 -4.03 2.79
CA ASN A 166 28.98 -4.84 2.86
C ASN A 166 28.84 -6.23 3.53
N GLY A 167 27.64 -6.83 3.50
CA GLY A 167 27.38 -8.12 4.15
C GLY A 167 27.38 -8.07 5.69
N ASN A 168 27.26 -6.88 6.29
CA ASN A 168 27.08 -6.70 7.72
C ASN A 168 25.58 -6.67 8.08
N ASP A 169 25.25 -6.97 9.34
CA ASP A 169 23.87 -6.99 9.85
C ASP A 169 23.28 -5.59 10.09
N TRP A 170 23.97 -4.52 9.65
CA TRP A 170 23.49 -3.15 9.82
C TRP A 170 22.62 -2.78 8.62
N TRP A 171 21.33 -2.67 8.88
CA TRP A 171 20.35 -2.27 7.90
C TRP A 171 20.47 -0.77 7.60
N ILE A 172 20.73 -0.41 6.35
CA ILE A 172 20.57 0.96 5.89
C ILE A 172 19.12 1.09 5.41
N TYR A 173 18.40 1.98 6.07
CA TYR A 173 17.08 2.42 5.62
C TYR A 173 17.25 3.64 4.75
N SER A 174 16.75 3.56 3.53
CA SER A 174 16.71 4.69 2.62
C SER A 174 15.31 4.83 2.07
N ALA A 175 14.77 6.03 2.21
CA ALA A 175 13.54 6.37 1.56
C ALA A 175 13.84 6.76 0.11
N MET A 176 13.26 6.01 -0.83
CA MET A 176 13.44 6.27 -2.25
C MET A 176 12.12 6.68 -2.88
N LEU A 177 12.18 7.71 -3.72
CA LEU A 177 11.06 8.17 -4.51
C LEU A 177 11.25 7.72 -5.95
N TYR A 178 10.32 6.90 -6.39
CA TYR A 178 10.16 6.51 -7.79
C TYR A 178 8.83 7.06 -8.28
N ARG A 179 8.61 7.00 -9.59
CA ARG A 179 7.27 7.15 -10.15
C ARG A 179 7.06 6.22 -11.33
N LEU A 180 5.82 5.81 -11.51
CA LEU A 180 5.35 5.03 -12.65
C LEU A 180 4.57 5.97 -13.56
N ASP A 181 5.01 6.12 -14.81
CA ASP A 181 4.23 6.83 -15.82
C ASP A 181 3.16 5.89 -16.37
N ILE A 182 1.91 6.30 -16.18
CA ILE A 182 0.69 5.57 -16.56
C ILE A 182 -0.09 6.33 -17.63
N SER A 183 0.60 7.14 -18.45
CA SER A 183 -0.04 7.93 -19.50
C SER A 183 -0.60 7.06 -20.63
N ASP A 184 0.01 5.91 -20.88
CA ASP A 184 -0.50 4.93 -21.84
C ASP A 184 -1.70 4.17 -21.27
N HIS A 185 -2.64 3.81 -22.13
CA HIS A 185 -3.82 3.01 -21.76
C HIS A 185 -3.47 1.54 -21.53
N ASP A 186 -2.45 1.04 -22.23
CA ASP A 186 -1.95 -0.32 -22.09
C ASP A 186 -0.93 -0.38 -20.93
N PRO A 187 -1.21 -1.15 -19.87
CA PRO A 187 -0.28 -1.30 -18.75
C PRO A 187 1.11 -1.76 -19.16
N ASP A 188 1.26 -2.57 -20.21
CA ASP A 188 2.57 -3.09 -20.65
C ASP A 188 3.52 -1.97 -21.13
N ASN A 189 2.97 -0.83 -21.53
CA ASN A 189 3.70 0.36 -21.95
C ASN A 189 4.04 1.32 -20.79
N TRP A 190 3.49 1.09 -19.60
CA TRP A 190 3.87 1.87 -18.42
C TRP A 190 5.34 1.69 -18.11
N TYR A 191 5.99 2.73 -17.60
CA TYR A 191 7.41 2.70 -17.35
C TYR A 191 7.80 3.37 -16.04
N TRP A 192 8.84 2.81 -15.43
CA TRP A 192 9.39 3.30 -14.18
C TRP A 192 10.41 4.40 -14.43
N GLU A 193 10.38 5.39 -13.54
CA GLU A 193 11.39 6.43 -13.43
C GLU A 193 11.90 6.51 -11.99
N PHE A 194 13.22 6.61 -11.84
CA PHE A 194 13.83 7.02 -10.60
C PHE A 194 13.71 8.54 -10.45
N VAL A 195 13.23 9.01 -9.30
CA VAL A 195 13.10 10.45 -9.03
C VAL A 195 14.25 10.91 -8.14
N MET A 196 14.37 10.38 -6.93
CA MET A 196 15.46 10.71 -5.99
C MET A 196 15.50 9.80 -4.77
N GLN A 197 16.58 9.91 -4.01
CA GLN A 197 16.78 9.26 -2.71
C GLN A 197 16.87 10.31 -1.60
N TYR A 198 16.34 9.97 -0.43
CA TYR A 198 16.46 10.77 0.79
C TYR A 198 17.33 10.03 1.82
N PRO A 199 18.65 10.26 1.83
CA PRO A 199 19.57 9.52 2.71
C PRO A 199 19.34 9.83 4.20
N ASP A 200 18.72 10.96 4.52
CA ASP A 200 18.44 11.39 5.89
C ASP A 200 17.12 10.84 6.46
N LEU A 201 16.37 10.06 5.68
CA LEU A 201 15.07 9.52 6.06
C LEU A 201 15.13 8.01 6.28
N ASN A 202 14.54 7.56 7.39
CA ASN A 202 14.23 6.14 7.61
C ASN A 202 13.25 5.62 6.55
N TYR A 203 12.14 6.31 6.35
CA TYR A 203 11.14 6.01 5.32
C TYR A 203 10.29 7.25 5.05
N ILE A 204 9.70 7.32 3.85
CA ILE A 204 8.67 8.30 3.54
C ILE A 204 7.33 7.72 3.99
N MET A 205 6.62 8.46 4.82
CA MET A 205 5.35 8.02 5.43
C MET A 205 4.16 8.34 4.53
N ARG A 206 4.21 9.49 3.86
CA ARG A 206 3.09 10.01 3.09
C ARG A 206 3.58 10.92 1.98
N LEU A 207 2.89 10.83 0.86
CA LEU A 207 2.98 11.76 -0.26
C LEU A 207 1.64 12.46 -0.41
N THR A 208 1.66 13.74 -0.79
CA THR A 208 0.47 14.48 -1.20
C THR A 208 0.85 15.58 -2.17
N GLU A 209 -0.11 16.01 -2.97
CA GLU A 209 0.06 17.06 -3.95
C GLU A 209 -0.84 18.24 -3.60
N ASN A 210 -0.33 19.45 -3.83
CA ASN A 210 -1.15 20.65 -3.79
C ASN A 210 -0.57 21.73 -4.70
N ASN A 211 -1.35 22.16 -5.70
CA ASN A 211 -1.02 23.24 -6.64
C ASN A 211 0.33 23.06 -7.36
N GLY A 212 0.57 21.89 -7.97
CA GLY A 212 1.78 21.57 -8.71
C GLY A 212 2.99 21.27 -7.83
N LYS A 213 2.80 21.10 -6.52
CA LYS A 213 3.86 20.78 -5.56
C LYS A 213 3.62 19.43 -4.92
N LEU A 214 4.64 18.58 -4.96
CA LEU A 214 4.69 17.32 -4.24
C LEU A 214 5.26 17.56 -2.84
N TYR A 215 4.49 17.21 -1.82
CA TYR A 215 4.92 17.21 -0.43
C TYR A 215 5.29 15.79 -0.01
N VAL A 216 6.48 15.67 0.59
CA VAL A 216 7.06 14.40 1.03
C VAL A 216 7.27 14.47 2.53
N PHE A 217 6.51 13.66 3.28
CA PHE A 217 6.60 13.59 4.74
C PHE A 217 7.37 12.33 5.13
N GLY A 218 8.53 12.49 5.76
CA GLY A 218 9.43 11.39 6.07
C GLY A 218 9.87 11.35 7.52
N LYS A 219 10.06 10.14 8.06
CA LYS A 219 10.64 9.93 9.39
C LYS A 219 12.14 10.19 9.32
N ASP A 220 12.62 11.21 10.03
CA ASP A 220 14.05 11.51 10.15
C ASP A 220 14.82 10.31 10.72
N TYR A 221 16.00 10.06 10.18
CA TYR A 221 16.89 8.98 10.64
C TYR A 221 17.49 9.28 12.02
N ASN A 222 17.96 10.51 12.23
CA ASN A 222 18.76 10.89 13.39
C ASN A 222 17.96 11.59 14.49
N ARG A 223 16.72 12.01 14.21
CA ARG A 223 15.91 12.80 15.14
C ARG A 223 14.53 12.20 15.32
N ASP A 224 13.95 12.42 16.50
CA ASP A 224 12.54 12.13 16.71
C ASP A 224 11.65 13.21 16.09
N ALA A 225 11.67 13.30 14.75
CA ALA A 225 10.95 14.32 14.00
C ALA A 225 10.44 13.79 12.66
N ILE A 226 9.42 14.46 12.12
CA ILE A 226 9.01 14.31 10.72
C ILE A 226 9.62 15.45 9.93
N ARG A 227 10.39 15.12 8.87
CA ARG A 227 10.85 16.11 7.90
C ARG A 227 9.83 16.23 6.77
N ILE A 228 9.72 17.44 6.23
CA ILE A 228 8.86 17.77 5.11
C ILE A 228 9.75 18.30 4.00
N PHE A 229 9.68 17.67 2.83
CA PHE A 229 10.28 18.17 1.59
C PHE A 229 9.16 18.61 0.65
N ILE A 230 9.42 19.66 -0.11
CA ILE A 230 8.45 20.22 -1.05
C ILE A 230 9.16 20.36 -2.39
N HIS A 231 8.63 19.70 -3.41
CA HIS A 231 9.20 19.70 -4.75
C HIS A 231 8.19 20.25 -5.75
N ASP A 232 8.67 21.08 -6.67
CA ASP A 232 7.89 21.47 -7.84
C ASP A 232 7.80 20.28 -8.80
N VAL A 233 6.58 19.92 -9.21
CA VAL A 233 6.33 18.74 -10.06
C VAL A 233 6.92 18.92 -11.45
N GLN A 234 6.96 20.14 -11.99
CA GLN A 234 7.56 20.40 -13.30
C GLN A 234 9.07 20.18 -13.26
N MET A 235 9.74 20.60 -12.17
CA MET A 235 11.17 20.33 -11.99
C MET A 235 11.45 18.82 -11.95
N LEU A 236 10.62 18.04 -11.22
CA LEU A 236 10.77 16.59 -11.16
C LEU A 236 10.61 15.91 -12.53
N ASN A 237 9.84 16.49 -13.46
CA ASN A 237 9.73 15.97 -14.83
C ASN A 237 11.03 16.08 -15.63
N THR A 238 11.93 16.99 -15.25
CA THR A 238 13.19 17.23 -15.97
C THR A 238 14.39 16.51 -15.35
N SER A 239 14.27 16.11 -14.08
CA SER A 239 15.37 15.50 -13.32
C SER A 239 15.25 13.99 -13.11
N SER A 240 14.13 13.38 -13.51
CA SER A 240 13.90 11.93 -13.38
C SER A 240 14.72 11.12 -14.39
N VAL A 241 14.98 9.86 -14.05
CA VAL A 241 15.72 8.93 -14.90
C VAL A 241 14.84 7.73 -15.25
N THR A 242 14.55 7.54 -16.53
CA THR A 242 13.78 6.39 -17.04
C THR A 242 14.56 5.08 -16.85
N LEU A 243 13.92 4.09 -16.23
CA LEU A 243 14.49 2.76 -15.98
C LEU A 243 14.01 1.73 -17.03
N GLY A 244 12.76 1.90 -17.49
CA GLY A 244 12.17 1.12 -18.56
C GLY A 244 10.73 0.70 -18.26
N THR A 245 10.11 0.02 -19.23
CA THR A 245 8.73 -0.45 -19.13
C THR A 245 8.56 -1.52 -18.05
N ILE A 246 7.33 -1.71 -17.57
CA ILE A 246 7.02 -2.77 -16.60
C ILE A 246 7.37 -4.16 -17.16
N SER A 247 7.21 -4.38 -18.47
CA SER A 247 7.58 -5.63 -19.14
C SER A 247 9.10 -5.87 -19.16
N LYS A 248 9.88 -4.80 -19.36
CA LYS A 248 11.35 -4.87 -19.25
C LYS A 248 11.78 -5.19 -17.82
N ILE A 249 11.18 -4.55 -16.81
CA ILE A 249 11.46 -4.84 -15.40
C ILE A 249 11.07 -6.28 -15.05
N ALA A 250 9.91 -6.76 -15.51
CA ALA A 250 9.47 -8.14 -15.31
C ALA A 250 10.48 -9.15 -15.87
N SER A 251 11.01 -8.88 -17.07
CA SER A 251 12.05 -9.73 -17.68
C SER A 251 13.35 -9.74 -16.86
N GLN A 252 13.74 -8.60 -16.30
CA GLN A 252 14.90 -8.52 -15.41
C GLN A 252 14.69 -9.31 -14.11
N VAL A 253 13.52 -9.17 -13.49
CA VAL A 253 13.15 -9.93 -12.28
C VAL A 253 13.20 -11.43 -12.56
N GLN A 254 12.60 -11.90 -13.65
CA GLN A 254 12.62 -13.32 -14.02
C GLN A 254 14.05 -13.85 -14.19
N SER A 255 14.95 -13.05 -14.76
CA SER A 255 16.37 -13.40 -14.86
C SER A 255 17.03 -13.52 -13.48
N LEU A 256 16.70 -12.65 -12.52
CA LEU A 256 17.23 -12.70 -11.16
C LEU A 256 16.71 -13.91 -10.39
N GLU A 257 15.42 -14.23 -10.50
CA GLU A 257 14.82 -15.42 -9.90
C GLU A 257 15.50 -16.70 -10.44
N ASN A 258 15.71 -16.79 -11.75
CA ASN A 258 16.39 -17.93 -12.37
C ASN A 258 17.85 -18.07 -11.91
N LEU A 259 18.55 -16.96 -11.66
CA LEU A 259 19.92 -16.97 -11.11
C LEU A 259 19.93 -17.42 -9.65
N GLN A 260 18.96 -16.98 -8.85
CA GLN A 260 18.80 -17.41 -7.46
C GLN A 260 18.55 -18.92 -7.37
N ALA A 261 17.61 -19.45 -8.16
CA ALA A 261 17.31 -20.88 -8.22
C ALA A 261 18.55 -21.73 -8.58
N LYS A 262 19.32 -21.31 -9.60
CA LYS A 262 20.57 -22.00 -9.99
C LYS A 262 21.62 -22.00 -8.87
N ASN A 263 21.74 -20.90 -8.13
CA ASN A 263 22.67 -20.81 -7.02
C ASN A 263 22.27 -21.74 -5.86
N GLU A 264 20.98 -21.85 -5.56
CA GLU A 264 20.43 -22.77 -4.55
C GLU A 264 20.64 -24.24 -4.94
N GLU A 265 20.46 -24.58 -6.22
CA GLU A 265 20.78 -25.91 -6.74
C GLU A 265 22.27 -26.25 -6.61
N MET A 266 23.17 -25.32 -6.95
CA MET A 266 24.62 -25.53 -6.79
C MET A 266 25.04 -25.67 -5.32
N GLN A 267 24.39 -24.95 -4.41
CA GLN A 267 24.68 -25.02 -2.97
C GLN A 267 24.11 -26.30 -2.31
N SER A 268 23.00 -26.82 -2.83
CA SER A 268 22.37 -28.06 -2.35
C SER A 268 22.95 -29.33 -2.98
N ALA A 269 23.76 -29.21 -4.05
CA ALA A 269 24.46 -30.32 -4.66
C ALA A 269 25.41 -31.02 -3.64
N PRO A 270 25.37 -32.37 -3.54
CA PRO A 270 26.21 -33.09 -2.60
C PRO A 270 27.69 -32.82 -2.90
N LYS A 271 28.42 -32.29 -1.92
CA LYS A 271 29.88 -32.21 -1.99
C LYS A 271 30.41 -33.64 -2.03
N HIS A 272 30.77 -34.13 -3.21
CA HIS A 272 31.56 -35.36 -3.31
C HIS A 272 32.91 -35.11 -2.63
N SER A 273 33.01 -35.48 -1.36
CA SER A 273 34.30 -35.61 -0.68
C SER A 273 35.08 -36.68 -1.43
N LYS A 274 36.05 -36.27 -2.24
CA LYS A 274 37.13 -37.17 -2.63
C LYS A 274 37.89 -37.50 -1.36
N ASN A 275 37.53 -38.61 -0.71
CA ASN A 275 38.37 -39.25 0.28
C ASN A 275 39.63 -39.71 -0.45
N VAL A 276 40.62 -38.83 -0.53
CA VAL A 276 41.99 -39.21 -0.85
C VAL A 276 42.55 -39.80 0.43
N SER A 277 42.49 -41.13 0.55
CA SER A 277 43.23 -41.86 1.57
C SER A 277 44.71 -41.50 1.47
N PRO A 278 45.41 -41.20 2.58
CA PRO A 278 46.85 -40.99 2.51
C PRO A 278 47.50 -42.32 2.13
N THR A 279 48.18 -42.36 0.98
CA THR A 279 49.09 -43.45 0.65
C THR A 279 50.22 -43.47 1.69
N ASN A 280 50.25 -44.53 2.49
CA ASN A 280 51.36 -44.80 3.40
C ASN A 280 52.62 -45.07 2.57
N TRP A 281 53.61 -44.20 2.70
CA TRP A 281 54.98 -44.47 2.26
C TRP A 281 55.69 -45.27 3.35
N ARG A 282 55.98 -46.54 3.06
CA ARG A 282 57.07 -47.32 3.65
C ARG A 282 57.64 -48.25 2.60
#